data_AF-B7S938-F1
#
_entry.id   AF-B7S938-F1
#
_cell.length_a   1.000
_cell.length_b   1.000
_cell.length_c   1.000
_cell.angle_alpha   90.00
_cell.angle_beta   90.00
_cell.angle_gamma   90.00
#
_symmetry.space_group_name_H-M   'P 1'
#
loop_
_entity.id
_entity.type
_entity.pdbx_description
1 polymer ?
#
loop_
_entity_poly.entity_id
_entity_poly.type
_entity_poly.pdbx_seq_one_letter_code
_entity_poly.pdbx_strand_id
1 'polypeptide(L)'
;MTLPKRFAVVKLKEVSNSSQNPYKCVPKTWLKFGNSDDVMLPYPTAEKLPLSINLIINYASPLVSWPSHAATYVCELDTYEECIFLITRMDDNLPEEFAIITWQKLSRELRERQIRQQPNSVLYQLWGWFSSCLHQ
;
A
#
# COMPACT_ATOMS: atom_id res chain seq x y z
N MET A 1 13.24 18.15 -16.40
CA MET A 1 13.93 17.02 -15.75
C MET A 1 12.87 16.01 -15.38
N THR A 2 12.84 14.85 -16.04
CA THR A 2 11.97 13.74 -15.66
C THR A 2 12.50 13.16 -14.34
N LEU A 3 11.64 13.03 -13.33
CA LEU A 3 12.00 12.36 -12.09
C LEU A 3 12.39 10.90 -12.40
N PRO A 4 13.34 10.31 -11.65
CA PRO A 4 13.68 8.91 -11.85
C PRO A 4 12.47 8.04 -11.52
N LYS A 5 12.09 7.17 -12.47
CA LYS A 5 11.01 6.21 -12.29
C LYS A 5 11.29 5.34 -11.07
N ARG A 6 10.33 5.27 -10.15
CA ARG A 6 10.50 4.59 -8.86
C ARG A 6 9.91 3.20 -8.91
N PHE A 7 8.72 3.05 -9.46
CA PHE A 7 7.97 1.80 -9.40
C PHE A 7 8.06 1.03 -10.70
N ALA A 8 7.92 -0.29 -10.58
CA ALA A 8 7.82 -1.20 -11.69
C ALA A 8 6.54 -2.02 -11.55
N VAL A 9 5.90 -2.26 -12.69
CA VAL A 9 4.84 -3.24 -12.84
C VAL A 9 5.46 -4.54 -13.29
N VAL A 10 5.13 -5.62 -12.60
CA VAL A 10 5.60 -6.97 -12.88
C VAL A 10 4.42 -7.93 -12.92
N LYS A 11 4.53 -9.01 -13.68
CA LYS A 11 3.56 -10.11 -13.72
C LYS A 11 4.15 -11.32 -13.02
N LEU A 12 3.60 -11.73 -11.87
CA LEU A 12 4.04 -12.93 -11.17
C LEU A 12 3.75 -14.17 -12.02
N LYS A 13 4.73 -15.08 -12.15
CA LYS A 13 4.60 -16.32 -12.93
C LYS A 13 3.75 -17.36 -12.18
N GLU A 14 3.93 -17.42 -10.86
CA GLU A 14 3.13 -18.29 -9.99
C GLU A 14 2.06 -17.44 -9.32
N VAL A 15 0.83 -17.55 -9.82
CA VAL A 15 -0.33 -17.02 -9.12
C VAL A 15 -0.66 -18.01 -8.02
N SER A 16 -0.15 -17.77 -6.80
CA SER A 16 -0.66 -18.52 -5.65
C SER A 16 -2.19 -18.41 -5.64
N ASN A 17 -2.90 -19.50 -5.37
CA ASN A 17 -4.37 -19.62 -5.46
C ASN A 17 -5.16 -18.52 -4.70
N SER A 18 -4.49 -17.70 -3.89
CA SER A 18 -5.05 -16.58 -3.14
C SER A 18 -4.96 -15.22 -3.82
N SER A 19 -4.16 -15.04 -4.88
CA SER A 19 -4.10 -13.76 -5.62
C SER A 19 -4.85 -13.87 -6.94
N GLN A 20 -5.83 -13.00 -7.16
CA GLN A 20 -6.64 -13.05 -8.39
C GLN A 20 -5.98 -12.27 -9.54
N ASN A 21 -5.26 -11.18 -9.22
CA ASN A 21 -4.55 -10.38 -10.21
C ASN A 21 -3.04 -10.70 -10.20
N PRO A 22 -2.46 -11.21 -11.30
CA PRO A 22 -1.05 -11.58 -11.37
C PRO A 22 -0.10 -10.37 -11.44
N TYR A 23 -0.60 -9.18 -11.75
CA TYR A 23 0.20 -7.98 -11.88
C TYR A 23 0.37 -7.27 -10.55
N LYS A 24 1.61 -6.91 -10.23
CA LYS A 24 2.01 -6.27 -8.98
C LYS A 24 2.80 -5.01 -9.25
N CYS A 25 2.58 -4.01 -8.40
CA CYS A 25 3.40 -2.80 -8.36
C CYS A 25 4.44 -2.94 -7.26
N VAL A 26 5.72 -2.80 -7.60
CA VAL A 26 6.83 -2.90 -6.65
C VAL A 26 7.88 -1.81 -6.86
N PRO A 27 8.64 -1.45 -5.82
CA PRO A 27 9.85 -0.67 -5.98
C PRO A 27 10.82 -1.31 -6.98
N LYS A 28 11.30 -0.53 -7.94
CA LYS A 28 12.30 -1.00 -8.92
C LYS A 28 13.54 -1.62 -8.28
N THR A 29 13.97 -1.09 -7.14
CA THR A 29 15.12 -1.58 -6.37
C THR A 29 14.95 -3.00 -5.83
N TRP A 30 13.74 -3.55 -5.82
CA TRP A 30 13.48 -4.91 -5.38
C TRP A 30 13.70 -5.94 -6.48
N LEU A 31 13.76 -5.50 -7.74
CA LEU A 31 13.90 -6.39 -8.89
C LEU A 31 15.35 -6.86 -9.02
N LYS A 32 15.51 -8.18 -9.12
CA LYS A 32 16.75 -8.82 -9.55
C LYS A 32 16.55 -9.36 -10.95
N PHE A 33 17.11 -8.66 -11.94
CA PHE A 33 17.02 -9.05 -13.35
C PHE A 33 17.85 -10.30 -13.62
N GLY A 34 17.25 -11.25 -14.34
CA GLY A 34 17.91 -12.41 -14.90
C GLY A 34 18.22 -12.19 -16.38
N ASN A 35 17.78 -13.13 -17.23
CA ASN A 35 17.90 -13.00 -18.68
C ASN A 35 16.66 -12.28 -19.24
N SER A 36 16.87 -11.25 -20.06
CA SER A 36 15.77 -10.46 -20.67
C SER A 36 14.86 -9.83 -19.61
N ASP A 37 13.54 -9.86 -19.81
CA ASP A 37 12.53 -9.30 -18.91
C ASP A 37 12.20 -10.18 -17.70
N ASP A 38 12.89 -11.31 -17.51
CA ASP A 38 12.67 -12.15 -16.34
C ASP A 38 13.31 -11.55 -15.09
N VAL A 39 12.52 -11.44 -14.02
CA VAL A 39 12.94 -10.86 -12.74
C VAL A 39 12.56 -11.76 -11.57
N MET A 40 13.39 -11.72 -10.53
CA MET A 40 13.08 -12.26 -9.21
C MET A 40 12.84 -11.10 -8.25
N LEU A 41 11.79 -11.19 -7.42
CA LEU A 41 11.51 -10.15 -6.44
C LEU A 41 10.88 -10.71 -5.15
N PRO A 42 11.19 -10.12 -3.98
CA PRO A 42 10.47 -10.40 -2.75
C PRO A 42 9.07 -9.77 -2.80
N TYR A 43 8.03 -10.52 -2.43
CA TYR A 43 6.66 -10.01 -2.32
C TYR A 43 5.94 -10.65 -1.13
N PRO A 44 5.13 -9.89 -0.36
CA PRO A 44 4.40 -10.46 0.76
C PRO A 44 3.34 -11.45 0.26
N THR A 45 2.98 -12.39 1.13
CA THR A 45 1.78 -13.23 0.91
C THR A 45 0.52 -12.37 1.01
N ALA A 46 -0.59 -12.86 0.44
CA ALA A 46 -1.88 -12.17 0.49
C ALA A 46 -2.29 -11.78 1.93
N GLU A 47 -2.04 -12.65 2.91
CA GLU A 47 -2.31 -12.40 4.33
C GLU A 47 -1.48 -11.26 4.93
N LYS A 48 -0.23 -11.10 4.49
CA LYS A 48 0.71 -10.09 5.00
C LYS A 48 0.62 -8.76 4.25
N LEU A 49 0.01 -8.76 3.05
CA LEU A 49 -0.07 -7.58 2.18
C LEU A 49 -0.76 -6.39 2.86
N PRO A 50 -1.92 -6.52 3.55
CA PRO A 50 -2.57 -5.39 4.21
C PRO A 50 -1.70 -4.68 5.26
N LEU A 51 -0.84 -5.44 5.95
CA LEU A 51 0.08 -4.92 6.97
C LEU A 51 1.36 -4.31 6.36
N SER A 52 1.65 -4.67 5.12
CA SER A 52 2.94 -4.41 4.47
C SER A 52 2.88 -3.41 3.33
N ILE A 53 1.69 -3.07 2.84
CA ILE A 53 1.48 -2.22 1.66
C ILE A 53 2.22 -0.87 1.75
N ASN A 54 2.32 -0.31 2.96
CA ASN A 54 3.02 0.94 3.20
C ASN A 54 4.53 0.85 2.93
N LEU A 55 5.15 -0.32 3.10
CA LEU A 55 6.56 -0.51 2.74
C LEU A 55 6.76 -0.40 1.23
N ILE A 56 5.80 -0.93 0.47
CA ILE A 56 5.80 -0.86 -0.99
C ILE A 56 5.61 0.60 -1.42
N ILE A 57 4.53 1.25 -0.97
CA ILE A 57 4.18 2.64 -1.34
C ILE A 57 5.28 3.63 -0.94
N ASN A 58 5.90 3.44 0.23
CA ASN A 58 6.95 4.35 0.72
C ASN A 58 8.33 4.05 0.13
N TYR A 59 8.44 3.11 -0.81
CA TYR A 59 9.72 2.74 -1.43
C TYR A 59 10.77 2.23 -0.43
N ALA A 60 10.32 1.54 0.63
CA ALA A 60 11.20 1.00 1.65
C ALA A 60 11.89 -0.29 1.16
N SER A 61 12.89 -0.78 1.91
CA SER A 61 13.49 -2.10 1.65
C SER A 61 12.49 -3.24 1.93
N PRO A 62 12.55 -4.35 1.18
CA PRO A 62 11.65 -5.47 1.40
C PRO A 62 12.03 -6.21 2.69
N LEU A 63 11.05 -6.86 3.33
CA LEU A 63 11.33 -7.66 4.52
C LEU A 63 12.03 -8.97 4.13
N VAL A 64 13.06 -9.36 4.90
CA VAL A 64 13.82 -10.59 4.68
C VAL A 64 12.95 -11.85 4.76
N SER A 65 11.83 -11.79 5.49
CA SER A 65 10.89 -12.90 5.65
C SER A 65 9.92 -13.07 4.48
N TRP A 66 9.98 -12.22 3.44
CA TRP A 66 9.11 -12.34 2.29
C TRP A 66 9.64 -13.38 1.30
N PRO A 67 8.75 -14.26 0.77
CA PRO A 67 9.14 -15.18 -0.27
C PRO A 67 9.57 -14.42 -1.53
N SER A 68 10.56 -14.99 -2.23
CA SER A 68 10.98 -14.51 -3.53
C SER A 68 10.15 -15.18 -4.62
N HIS A 69 9.63 -14.39 -5.55
CA HIS A 69 8.78 -14.84 -6.64
C HIS A 69 9.45 -14.60 -7.98
N ALA A 70 9.23 -15.51 -8.92
CA ALA A 70 9.57 -15.31 -10.31
C ALA A 70 8.48 -14.48 -10.99
N ALA A 71 8.90 -13.48 -11.77
CA ALA A 71 8.00 -12.59 -12.47
C ALA A 71 8.58 -12.14 -13.80
N THR A 72 7.75 -11.53 -14.62
CA THR A 72 8.14 -10.86 -15.86
C THR A 72 7.95 -9.37 -15.68
N TYR A 73 9.00 -8.60 -15.99
CA TYR A 73 8.98 -7.15 -16.01
C TYR A 73 8.04 -6.64 -17.10
N VAL A 74 7.23 -5.62 -16.80
CA VAL A 74 6.28 -5.03 -17.75
C VAL A 74 6.68 -3.60 -18.10
N CYS A 75 6.74 -2.71 -17.10
CA CYS A 75 7.09 -1.30 -17.31
C CYS A 75 7.45 -0.60 -16.01
N GLU A 76 7.96 0.63 -16.11
CA GLU A 76 8.25 1.52 -14.99
C GLU A 76 7.41 2.80 -15.04
N LEU A 77 7.00 3.25 -13.86
CA LEU A 77 6.18 4.45 -13.62
C LEU A 77 6.71 5.24 -12.41
N ASP A 78 6.28 6.49 -12.29
CA ASP A 78 6.80 7.42 -11.30
C ASP A 78 6.11 7.25 -9.93
N THR A 79 4.81 6.93 -9.95
CA THR A 79 3.98 6.80 -8.76
C THR A 79 3.35 5.43 -8.61
N TYR A 80 3.02 5.07 -7.37
CA TYR A 80 2.34 3.81 -7.07
C TYR A 80 0.91 3.81 -7.63
N GLU A 81 0.23 4.96 -7.57
CA GLU A 81 -1.12 5.16 -8.07
C GLU A 81 -1.22 4.95 -9.59
N GLU A 82 -0.24 5.43 -10.36
CA GLU A 82 -0.17 5.19 -11.81
C GLU A 82 -0.03 3.70 -12.12
N CYS A 83 0.80 2.97 -11.35
CA CYS A 83 0.93 1.52 -11.52
C CYS A 83 -0.40 0.80 -11.24
N ILE A 84 -1.09 1.15 -10.15
CA ILE A 84 -2.39 0.54 -9.83
C ILE A 84 -3.41 0.85 -10.92
N PHE A 85 -3.47 2.11 -11.38
CA PHE A 85 -4.35 2.50 -12.47
C PHE A 85 -4.07 1.68 -13.74
N LEU A 86 -2.79 1.52 -14.11
CA LEU A 86 -2.42 0.68 -15.25
C LEU A 86 -2.84 -0.77 -15.04
N ILE A 87 -2.56 -1.35 -13.87
CA ILE A 87 -2.92 -2.74 -13.54
C ILE A 87 -4.43 -2.97 -13.68
N THR A 88 -5.28 -2.03 -13.24
CA THR A 88 -6.74 -2.13 -13.40
C THR A 88 -7.22 -2.10 -14.86
N ARG A 89 -6.35 -1.75 -15.82
CA ARG A 89 -6.62 -1.77 -17.26
C ARG A 89 -6.04 -3.00 -17.96
N MET A 90 -5.13 -3.72 -17.32
CA MET A 90 -4.44 -4.88 -17.90
C MET A 90 -5.13 -6.21 -17.56
N ASP A 91 -5.95 -6.25 -16.52
CA ASP A 91 -6.63 -7.44 -16.04
C ASP A 91 -8.04 -7.09 -15.53
N ASP A 92 -9.00 -7.97 -15.75
CA ASP A 92 -10.38 -7.79 -15.28
C ASP A 92 -10.50 -7.96 -13.76
N ASN A 93 -9.59 -8.72 -13.15
CA ASN A 93 -9.55 -8.87 -11.69
C ASN A 93 -8.90 -7.65 -11.07
N LEU A 94 -9.53 -7.06 -10.06
CA LEU A 94 -8.94 -5.93 -9.35
C LEU A 94 -7.73 -6.40 -8.52
N PRO A 95 -6.61 -5.65 -8.52
CA PRO A 95 -5.48 -5.94 -7.64
C PRO A 95 -5.90 -5.77 -6.18
N GLU A 96 -5.46 -6.67 -5.30
CA GLU A 96 -5.81 -6.66 -3.87
C GLU A 96 -5.33 -5.37 -3.19
N GLU A 97 -4.22 -4.82 -3.68
CA GLU A 97 -3.64 -3.55 -3.28
C GLU A 97 -4.63 -2.38 -3.43
N PHE A 98 -5.49 -2.42 -4.45
CA PHE A 98 -6.51 -1.39 -4.67
C PHE A 98 -7.53 -1.36 -3.54
N ALA A 99 -8.04 -2.52 -3.11
CA ALA A 99 -8.99 -2.63 -2.01
C ALA A 99 -8.37 -2.16 -0.69
N ILE A 100 -7.12 -2.57 -0.43
CA ILE A 100 -6.38 -2.20 0.79
C ILE A 100 -6.19 -0.67 0.86
N ILE A 101 -5.73 -0.05 -0.23
CA ILE A 101 -5.48 1.40 -0.27
C ILE A 101 -6.78 2.18 -0.14
N THR A 102 -7.84 1.72 -0.80
CA THR A 102 -9.17 2.33 -0.70
C THR A 102 -9.67 2.29 0.75
N TRP A 103 -9.57 1.13 1.41
CA TRP A 103 -9.94 0.97 2.81
C TRP A 103 -9.13 1.87 3.74
N GLN A 104 -7.81 1.97 3.54
CA GLN A 104 -6.95 2.85 4.34
C GLN A 104 -7.32 4.32 4.18
N LYS A 105 -7.61 4.77 2.94
CA LYS A 105 -8.06 6.15 2.66
C LYS A 105 -9.38 6.45 3.36
N LEU A 106 -10.39 5.58 3.18
CA LEU A 106 -11.70 5.73 3.82
C LEU A 106 -11.60 5.71 5.35
N SER A 107 -10.81 4.79 5.92
CA SER A 107 -10.60 4.69 7.37
C SER A 107 -10.00 5.97 7.95
N ARG A 108 -9.03 6.57 7.25
CA ARG A 108 -8.44 7.85 7.64
C ARG A 108 -9.45 8.99 7.57
N GLU A 109 -10.21 9.10 6.49
CA GLU A 109 -11.24 10.13 6.35
C GLU A 109 -12.32 10.03 7.44
N LEU A 110 -12.77 8.81 7.75
CA LEU A 110 -13.72 8.55 8.83
C LEU A 110 -13.15 8.96 10.19
N ARG A 111 -11.89 8.59 10.47
CA ARG A 111 -11.20 8.99 11.70
C ARG A 111 -11.08 10.52 11.82
N GLU A 112 -10.73 11.21 10.75
CA GLU A 112 -10.64 12.67 10.73
C GLU A 112 -12.02 13.32 10.92
N ARG A 113 -13.07 12.78 10.32
CA ARG A 113 -14.45 13.24 10.56
C ARG A 113 -14.87 13.03 12.01
N GLN A 114 -14.55 11.88 12.60
CA GLN A 114 -14.83 11.60 14.01
C GLN A 114 -14.10 12.60 14.93
N ILE A 115 -12.82 12.88 14.69
CA ILE A 115 -12.04 13.88 15.45
C ILE A 115 -12.70 15.26 15.33
N ARG A 116 -13.06 15.68 14.11
CA ARG A 116 -13.77 16.95 13.88
C ARG A 116 -15.14 17.03 14.55
N GLN A 117 -15.80 15.90 14.76
CA GLN A 117 -17.11 15.81 15.41
C GLN A 117 -17.03 15.63 16.94
N GLN A 118 -15.84 15.39 17.51
CA GLN A 118 -15.63 15.29 18.98
C GLN A 118 -14.94 16.51 19.66
N PRO A 119 -15.19 17.79 19.31
CA PRO A 119 -14.68 18.89 20.12
C PRO A 119 -15.40 19.00 21.47
N ASN A 120 -16.66 18.54 21.56
CA ASN A 120 -17.47 18.75 22.74
C ASN A 120 -17.09 17.83 23.91
N SER A 121 -16.67 16.57 23.70
CA SER A 121 -16.33 15.68 24.82
C SER A 121 -15.06 16.13 25.57
N VAL A 122 -14.06 16.65 24.85
CA VAL A 122 -12.82 17.19 25.44
C VAL A 122 -13.08 18.50 26.17
N LEU A 123 -13.93 19.38 25.62
CA LEU A 123 -14.35 20.60 26.32
C LEU A 123 -15.19 20.29 27.57
N TYR A 124 -16.09 19.31 27.55
CA TYR A 124 -16.84 18.89 28.74
C TYR A 124 -15.93 18.26 29.80
N GLN A 125 -14.93 17.47 29.41
CA GLN A 125 -13.96 16.89 30.34
C GLN A 125 -13.02 17.95 30.93
N LEU A 126 -12.54 18.88 30.12
CA LEU A 126 -11.73 20.01 30.58
C LEU A 126 -12.56 20.95 31.47
N TRP A 127 -13.79 21.27 31.11
CA TRP A 127 -14.68 22.10 31.92
C TRP A 127 -15.04 21.45 33.25
N GLY A 128 -15.29 20.13 33.26
CA GLY A 128 -15.48 19.37 34.50
C GLY A 128 -14.26 19.41 35.41
N TRP A 129 -13.05 19.31 34.84
CA TRP A 129 -11.80 19.42 35.59
C TRP A 129 -11.58 20.85 36.13
N PHE A 130 -11.74 21.88 35.29
CA PHE A 130 -11.64 23.29 35.70
C PHE A 130 -12.65 23.65 36.79
N SER A 131 -13.89 23.16 36.70
CA SER A 131 -14.94 23.40 37.71
C SER A 131 -14.58 22.77 39.06
N SER A 132 -13.92 21.62 39.05
CA SER A 132 -13.49 20.93 40.28
C SER A 132 -12.34 21.65 41.01
N CYS A 133 -11.47 22.36 40.28
CA CYS A 133 -10.37 23.15 40.87
C CYS A 133 -10.82 24.52 41.41
N LEU A 134 -11.98 25.03 40.97
CA LEU A 134 -12.53 26.34 41.38
C LEU A 134 -13.48 26.26 42.59
N HIS A 135 -13.75 25.05 43.10
CA HIS A 135 -14.62 24.81 44.27
C HIS A 135 -13.86 24.21 45.48
N GLN A 136 -12.53 24.39 45.52
CA GLN A 136 -11.70 24.20 46.73
C GLN A 136 -11.32 25.57 47.29
#